data_AF-A0A943IV60-F1
#
_entry.id   AF-A0A943IV60-F1
#
_cell.length_a   1.000
_cell.length_b   1.000
_cell.length_c   1.000
_cell.angle_alpha   90.00
_cell.angle_beta   90.00
_cell.angle_gamma   90.00
#
_symmetry.space_group_name_H-M   'P 1'
#
loop_
_entity.id
_entity.type
_entity.pdbx_description
1 polymer ?
#
loop_
_entity_poly.entity_id
_entity_poly.type
_entity_poly.pdbx_seq_one_letter_code
_entity_poly.pdbx_strand_id
1 'polypeptide(L)'
;MHKMILENEDIILDDDTVLDVKGDVVLYLYGSGKVTLNIADNSMVTVYHVGVDICNNIVVNLNGDNSQVLYNYDVVNYNDNKSSMTINHNHDNTISNVYNHGVNVLDNVLDFNVTGVVLKDIKGSICNQENRIININDGKSTICPNLLIDSYDVVSSHAAYIGKFSDDVLFYLMSKGINKKKAYELLILSFLLPEGIEKEKIENFILEVKKI
;
A
#
# COMPACT_ATOMS: atom_id res chain seq x y z
N MET A 1 -6.64 -2.39 19.36
CA MET A 1 -5.60 -1.59 20.04
C MET A 1 -5.80 -0.11 19.75
N HIS A 2 -5.55 0.81 20.69
CA HIS A 2 -5.54 2.26 20.41
C HIS A 2 -4.24 2.85 20.96
N LYS A 3 -3.47 3.54 20.11
CA LYS A 3 -2.14 4.06 20.45
C LYS A 3 -1.89 5.44 19.84
N MET A 4 -1.22 6.31 20.60
CA MET A 4 -0.67 7.56 20.11
C MET A 4 0.79 7.34 19.67
N ILE A 5 1.16 7.83 18.50
CA ILE A 5 2.47 7.64 17.88
C ILE A 5 3.14 8.99 17.64
N LEU A 6 4.35 9.13 18.18
CA LEU A 6 5.17 10.35 18.12
C LEU A 6 6.57 10.10 17.54
N GLU A 7 6.90 8.84 17.27
CA GLU A 7 8.19 8.39 16.78
C GLU A 7 8.02 7.16 15.89
N ASN A 8 9.07 6.77 15.18
CA ASN A 8 9.02 5.62 14.28
C ASN A 8 8.74 4.34 15.03
N GLU A 9 7.85 3.50 14.51
CA GLU A 9 7.43 2.29 15.22
C GLU A 9 7.11 1.11 14.29
N ASP A 10 7.32 -0.08 14.84
CA ASP A 10 6.92 -1.37 14.26
C ASP A 10 5.66 -1.85 15.00
N ILE A 11 4.58 -2.12 14.25
CA ILE A 11 3.27 -2.41 14.83
C ILE A 11 2.69 -3.66 14.19
N ILE A 12 2.42 -4.66 15.04
CA ILE A 12 1.62 -5.83 14.67
C ILE A 12 0.16 -5.46 14.87
N LEU A 13 -0.62 -5.64 13.82
CA LEU A 13 -2.05 -5.32 13.82
C LEU A 13 -2.84 -6.34 14.64
N ASP A 14 -3.87 -5.85 15.31
CA ASP A 14 -4.93 -6.65 15.89
C ASP A 14 -6.26 -6.42 15.15
N ASP A 15 -7.34 -7.08 15.58
CA ASP A 15 -8.63 -7.04 14.90
C ASP A 15 -9.14 -5.62 14.63
N ASP A 16 -8.82 -4.66 15.52
CA ASP A 16 -9.15 -3.24 15.35
C ASP A 16 -8.08 -2.33 15.97
N THR A 17 -7.09 -1.96 15.17
CA THR A 17 -5.98 -1.08 15.53
C THR A 17 -6.28 0.37 15.16
N VAL A 18 -6.17 1.29 16.12
CA VAL A 18 -6.33 2.73 15.94
C VAL A 18 -5.03 3.43 16.33
N LEU A 19 -4.47 4.21 15.40
CA LEU A 19 -3.20 4.91 15.53
C LEU A 19 -3.43 6.41 15.34
N ASP A 20 -3.22 7.19 16.39
CA ASP A 20 -3.20 8.65 16.29
C ASP A 20 -1.76 9.12 16.15
N VAL A 21 -1.41 9.73 15.02
CA VAL A 21 -0.03 10.07 14.68
C VAL A 21 0.16 11.57 14.61
N LYS A 22 1.25 12.05 15.22
CA LYS A 22 1.67 13.45 15.15
C LYS A 22 3.16 13.56 14.92
N GLY A 23 3.54 14.46 14.02
CA GLY A 23 4.92 14.70 13.59
C GLY A 23 5.31 13.87 12.36
N ASP A 24 6.62 13.85 12.10
CA ASP A 24 7.19 13.14 10.96
C ASP A 24 7.57 11.72 11.40
N VAL A 25 6.78 10.74 10.98
CA VAL A 25 6.84 9.37 11.50
C VAL A 25 6.86 8.34 10.38
N VAL A 26 7.70 7.32 10.55
CA VAL A 26 7.72 6.11 9.72
C VAL A 26 7.13 4.95 10.51
N LEU A 27 6.10 4.30 9.95
CA LEU A 27 5.45 3.15 10.54
C LEU A 27 5.68 1.89 9.70
N TYR A 28 6.03 0.80 10.36
CA TYR A 28 6.01 -0.52 9.76
C TYR A 28 4.83 -1.31 10.33
N LEU A 29 3.89 -1.69 9.46
CA LEU A 29 2.68 -2.41 9.86
C LEU A 29 2.74 -3.86 9.37
N TYR A 30 2.30 -4.78 10.21
CA TYR A 30 2.31 -6.22 9.93
C TYR A 30 1.00 -6.89 10.32
N GLY A 31 0.53 -7.81 9.48
CA GLY A 31 -0.60 -8.69 9.78
C GLY A 31 -1.91 -8.27 9.11
N SER A 32 -3.00 -8.91 9.57
CA SER A 32 -4.37 -8.68 9.09
C SER A 32 -5.18 -8.00 10.16
N GLY A 33 -6.11 -7.14 9.76
CA GLY A 33 -7.05 -6.52 10.67
C GLY A 33 -7.66 -5.24 10.12
N LYS A 34 -8.42 -4.56 10.96
CA LYS A 34 -8.84 -3.19 10.68
C LYS A 34 -7.81 -2.23 11.25
N VAL A 35 -7.39 -1.27 10.44
CA VAL A 35 -6.44 -0.22 10.85
C VAL A 35 -7.07 1.13 10.60
N THR A 36 -7.13 1.97 11.62
CA THR A 36 -7.52 3.36 11.51
C THR A 36 -6.33 4.25 11.84
N LEU A 37 -5.82 4.99 10.86
CA LEU A 37 -4.71 5.92 11.01
C LEU A 37 -5.25 7.35 11.01
N ASN A 38 -5.18 8.04 12.14
CA ASN A 38 -5.56 9.44 12.25
C ASN A 38 -4.31 10.31 12.29
N ILE A 39 -4.15 11.21 11.32
CA ILE A 39 -2.96 12.03 11.16
C ILE A 39 -3.30 13.46 11.57
N ALA A 40 -2.52 13.99 12.52
CA ALA A 40 -2.68 15.35 13.03
C ALA A 40 -2.15 16.41 12.04
N ASP A 41 -2.37 17.67 12.38
CA ASP A 41 -1.92 18.82 11.62
C ASP A 41 -0.39 18.82 11.42
N ASN A 42 0.06 19.34 10.27
CA ASN A 42 1.48 19.52 9.95
C ASN A 42 2.34 18.27 10.17
N SER A 43 1.74 17.08 9.99
CA SER A 43 2.39 15.79 10.22
C SER A 43 2.59 15.06 8.90
N MET A 44 3.75 14.44 8.70
CA MET A 44 4.05 13.64 7.53
C MET A 44 4.29 12.18 7.94
N VAL A 45 3.41 11.29 7.51
CA VAL A 45 3.48 9.87 7.90
C VAL A 45 3.84 9.02 6.69
N THR A 46 4.91 8.23 6.80
CA THR A 46 5.23 7.18 5.84
C THR A 46 4.88 5.84 6.44
N VAL A 47 4.11 5.03 5.71
CA VAL A 47 3.70 3.70 6.15
C VAL A 47 4.25 2.66 5.18
N TYR A 48 4.92 1.66 5.73
CA TYR A 48 5.30 0.42 5.05
C TYR A 48 4.48 -0.71 5.66
N HIS A 49 3.40 -1.09 4.99
CA HIS A 49 2.54 -2.17 5.42
C HIS A 49 2.78 -3.37 4.53
N VAL A 50 3.41 -4.41 5.08
CA VAL A 50 3.76 -5.62 4.34
C VAL A 50 3.12 -6.86 4.94
N GLY A 51 2.86 -7.85 4.10
CA GLY A 51 2.50 -9.18 4.62
C GLY A 51 2.11 -10.20 3.57
N VAL A 52 1.95 -11.43 4.04
CA VAL A 52 1.59 -12.59 3.22
C VAL A 52 0.20 -13.05 3.61
N ASP A 53 -0.68 -13.23 2.62
CA ASP A 53 -2.07 -13.64 2.81
C ASP A 53 -2.83 -12.77 3.82
N ILE A 54 -2.65 -11.45 3.70
CA ILE A 54 -3.29 -10.49 4.59
C ILE A 54 -4.58 -9.93 4.01
N CYS A 55 -5.59 -9.80 4.86
CA CYS A 55 -6.86 -9.13 4.58
C CYS A 55 -6.97 -7.92 5.49
N ASN A 56 -6.95 -6.71 4.92
CA ASN A 56 -7.00 -5.50 5.72
C ASN A 56 -8.13 -4.57 5.33
N ASN A 57 -8.71 -3.94 6.36
CA ASN A 57 -9.59 -2.79 6.20
C ASN A 57 -8.88 -1.56 6.75
N ILE A 58 -8.28 -0.79 5.85
CA ILE A 58 -7.43 0.35 6.16
C ILE A 58 -8.26 1.62 6.02
N VAL A 59 -8.28 2.45 7.05
CA VAL A 59 -8.89 3.77 7.06
C VAL A 59 -7.81 4.77 7.42
N VAL A 60 -7.51 5.71 6.54
CA VAL A 60 -6.57 6.80 6.78
C VAL A 60 -7.36 8.10 6.83
N ASN A 61 -7.24 8.83 7.93
CA ASN A 61 -7.91 10.10 8.16
C ASN A 61 -6.86 11.21 8.29
N LEU A 62 -6.80 12.08 7.30
CA LEU A 62 -6.00 13.30 7.31
C LEU A 62 -6.80 14.37 8.07
N ASN A 63 -6.70 14.35 9.40
CA ASN A 63 -7.53 15.09 10.36
C ASN A 63 -6.95 16.45 10.77
N GLY A 64 -5.87 16.90 10.14
CA GLY A 64 -5.33 18.22 10.37
C GLY A 64 -4.82 18.87 9.09
N ASP A 65 -4.77 20.20 9.10
CA ASP A 65 -4.29 20.97 7.96
C ASP A 65 -2.83 20.62 7.65
N ASN A 66 -2.48 20.61 6.36
CA ASN A 66 -1.13 20.25 5.89
C ASN A 66 -0.68 18.84 6.26
N SER A 67 -1.58 17.94 6.69
CA SER A 67 -1.23 16.55 6.99
C SER A 67 -0.97 15.77 5.70
N GLN A 68 0.02 14.89 5.76
CA GLN A 68 0.50 14.15 4.60
C GLN A 68 0.68 12.67 4.92
N VAL A 69 0.39 11.82 3.94
CA VAL A 69 0.63 10.39 4.03
C VAL A 69 1.25 9.84 2.74
N LEU A 70 2.31 9.05 2.92
CA LEU A 70 2.83 8.11 1.93
C LEU A 70 2.52 6.71 2.43
N TYR A 71 1.56 6.01 1.81
CA TYR A 71 1.15 4.68 2.25
C TYR A 71 1.56 3.63 1.22
N ASN A 72 2.49 2.76 1.59
CA ASN A 72 2.88 1.60 0.79
C ASN A 72 2.24 0.35 1.41
N TYR A 73 1.43 -0.34 0.61
CA TYR A 73 0.78 -1.59 0.96
C TYR A 73 1.26 -2.69 0.00
N ASP A 74 2.19 -3.51 0.44
CA ASP A 74 2.88 -4.48 -0.39
C ASP A 74 2.60 -5.91 0.11
N VAL A 75 1.93 -6.72 -0.71
CA VAL A 75 1.44 -8.04 -0.29
C VAL A 75 1.82 -9.17 -1.24
N VAL A 76 2.07 -10.34 -0.67
CA VAL A 76 2.17 -11.61 -1.40
C VAL A 76 0.96 -12.46 -1.08
N ASN A 77 0.35 -13.05 -2.10
CA ASN A 77 -0.92 -13.74 -1.99
C ASN A 77 -0.85 -15.17 -2.53
N TYR A 78 -1.16 -16.14 -1.66
CA TYR A 78 -1.31 -17.56 -1.94
C TYR A 78 -2.73 -18.09 -1.67
N ASN A 79 -3.61 -17.28 -1.06
CA ASN A 79 -5.00 -17.64 -0.74
C ASN A 79 -5.99 -16.58 -1.25
N ASP A 80 -7.29 -16.81 -1.09
CA ASP A 80 -8.30 -15.81 -1.43
C ASP A 80 -8.28 -14.66 -0.41
N ASN A 81 -7.82 -13.48 -0.83
CA ASN A 81 -7.73 -12.31 0.03
C ASN A 81 -8.34 -11.06 -0.61
N LYS A 82 -8.95 -10.23 0.22
CA LYS A 82 -9.58 -8.97 -0.18
C LYS A 82 -9.22 -7.90 0.82
N SER A 83 -8.72 -6.77 0.31
CA SER A 83 -8.36 -5.63 1.13
C SER A 83 -9.12 -4.39 0.67
N SER A 84 -9.52 -3.58 1.63
CA SER A 84 -10.10 -2.26 1.39
C SER A 84 -9.26 -1.17 2.03
N MET A 85 -9.12 -0.05 1.33
CA MET A 85 -8.46 1.14 1.82
C MET A 85 -9.34 2.36 1.57
N THR A 86 -9.59 3.16 2.61
CA THR A 86 -10.29 4.45 2.50
C THR A 86 -9.39 5.55 3.00
N ILE A 87 -9.22 6.60 2.20
CA ILE A 87 -8.40 7.77 2.53
C ILE A 87 -9.32 8.98 2.58
N ASN A 88 -9.51 9.53 3.77
CA ASN A 88 -10.35 10.69 4.03
C ASN A 88 -9.48 11.92 4.18
N HIS A 89 -9.56 12.83 3.21
CA HIS A 89 -9.08 14.19 3.34
C HIS A 89 -10.16 14.99 4.06
N ASN A 90 -9.95 15.28 5.35
CA ASN A 90 -10.93 15.99 6.17
C ASN A 90 -10.59 17.48 6.34
N HIS A 91 -9.39 17.89 5.90
CA HIS A 91 -8.81 19.21 6.12
C HIS A 91 -8.07 19.74 4.87
N ASP A 92 -7.73 21.02 4.89
CA ASP A 92 -7.10 21.73 3.78
C ASP A 92 -5.61 21.36 3.62
N ASN A 93 -5.12 21.48 2.38
CA ASN A 93 -3.74 21.26 1.98
C ASN A 93 -3.22 19.86 2.35
N THR A 94 -4.11 18.86 2.36
CA THR A 94 -3.75 17.50 2.75
C THR A 94 -3.26 16.71 1.55
N ILE A 95 -2.22 15.89 1.74
CA ILE A 95 -1.58 15.14 0.65
C ILE A 95 -1.63 13.65 0.95
N SER A 96 -2.13 12.86 0.01
CA SER A 96 -2.01 11.39 0.05
C SER A 96 -1.35 10.87 -1.21
N ASN A 97 -0.33 10.03 -1.02
CA ASN A 97 0.25 9.19 -2.05
C ASN A 97 0.12 7.74 -1.58
N VAL A 98 -0.70 6.98 -2.29
CA VAL A 98 -1.04 5.60 -1.91
C VAL A 98 -0.55 4.66 -3.00
N TYR A 99 0.23 3.66 -2.59
CA TYR A 99 0.75 2.60 -3.44
C TYR A 99 0.29 1.26 -2.90
N ASN A 100 -0.56 0.56 -3.66
CA ASN A 100 -1.00 -0.80 -3.33
C ASN A 100 -0.41 -1.77 -4.35
N HIS A 101 0.51 -2.62 -3.91
CA HIS A 101 1.16 -3.62 -4.75
C HIS A 101 0.87 -5.03 -4.24
N GLY A 102 0.37 -5.87 -5.14
CA GLY A 102 0.08 -7.26 -4.84
C GLY A 102 0.77 -8.20 -5.81
N VAL A 103 1.36 -9.29 -5.29
CA VAL A 103 1.77 -10.43 -6.11
C VAL A 103 0.85 -11.60 -5.80
N ASN A 104 0.03 -11.98 -6.77
CA ASN A 104 -0.84 -13.15 -6.68
C ASN A 104 -0.13 -14.36 -7.27
N VAL A 105 0.33 -15.26 -6.38
CA VAL A 105 1.27 -16.31 -6.74
C VAL A 105 0.58 -17.48 -7.40
N LEU A 106 -0.59 -17.88 -6.90
CA LEU A 106 -1.34 -19.04 -7.37
C LEU A 106 -2.60 -18.59 -8.13
N ASP A 107 -3.61 -19.47 -8.22
CA ASP A 107 -4.84 -19.24 -8.99
C ASP A 107 -5.98 -18.67 -8.14
N ASN A 108 -5.65 -18.00 -7.03
CA ASN A 108 -6.60 -17.47 -6.04
C ASN A 108 -7.07 -16.06 -6.37
N VAL A 109 -7.97 -15.56 -5.54
CA VAL A 109 -8.51 -14.19 -5.59
C VAL A 109 -7.60 -13.22 -4.84
N LEU A 110 -7.29 -12.08 -5.48
CA LEU A 110 -6.71 -10.92 -4.82
C LEU A 110 -7.47 -9.66 -5.24
N ASP A 111 -8.22 -9.07 -4.31
CA ASP A 111 -9.01 -7.87 -4.56
C ASP A 111 -8.49 -6.67 -3.77
N PHE A 112 -8.31 -5.54 -4.45
CA PHE A 112 -8.08 -4.22 -3.84
C PHE A 112 -9.27 -3.30 -4.10
N ASN A 113 -9.90 -2.80 -3.04
CA ASN A 113 -10.90 -1.74 -3.12
C ASN A 113 -10.37 -0.48 -2.45
N VAL A 114 -10.06 0.56 -3.23
CA VAL A 114 -9.34 1.73 -2.75
C VAL A 114 -10.17 2.96 -3.03
N THR A 115 -10.50 3.73 -1.98
CA THR A 115 -11.40 4.88 -2.06
C THR A 115 -10.72 6.11 -1.51
N GLY A 116 -10.58 7.14 -2.34
CA GLY A 116 -10.18 8.47 -1.92
C GLY A 116 -11.41 9.35 -1.74
N VAL A 117 -11.52 10.03 -0.60
CA VAL A 117 -12.64 10.91 -0.27
C VAL A 117 -12.10 12.30 0.01
N VAL A 118 -12.65 13.30 -0.68
CA VAL A 118 -12.40 14.71 -0.39
C VAL A 118 -13.75 15.41 -0.34
N LEU A 119 -14.08 15.94 0.83
CA LEU A 119 -15.36 16.60 1.08
C LEU A 119 -15.40 18.02 0.51
N LYS A 120 -16.61 18.58 0.48
CA LYS A 120 -16.87 19.94 0.06
C LYS A 120 -16.07 20.96 0.85
N ASP A 121 -15.71 22.04 0.15
CA ASP A 121 -15.02 23.22 0.67
C ASP A 121 -13.55 23.00 1.10
N ILE A 122 -13.03 21.78 0.99
CA ILE A 122 -11.60 21.46 1.19
C ILE A 122 -10.75 21.95 0.03
N LYS A 123 -9.63 22.60 0.30
CA LYS A 123 -8.79 23.26 -0.72
C LYS A 123 -7.34 22.82 -0.70
N GLY A 124 -6.69 22.89 -1.86
CA GLY A 124 -5.26 22.64 -2.01
C GLY A 124 -4.83 21.18 -1.77
N SER A 125 -5.77 20.24 -1.68
CA SER A 125 -5.47 18.85 -1.35
C SER A 125 -5.08 18.03 -2.58
N ILE A 126 -4.22 17.04 -2.37
CA ILE A 126 -3.71 16.13 -3.41
C ILE A 126 -4.04 14.69 -3.00
N CYS A 127 -4.76 13.96 -3.85
CA CYS A 127 -5.13 12.56 -3.62
C CYS A 127 -4.64 11.67 -4.76
N ASN A 128 -3.54 10.95 -4.56
CA ASN A 128 -2.92 10.08 -5.57
C ASN A 128 -3.00 8.61 -5.15
N GLN A 129 -3.35 7.76 -6.11
CA GLN A 129 -3.44 6.32 -5.93
C GLN A 129 -2.78 5.57 -7.09
N GLU A 130 -1.85 4.67 -6.79
CA GLU A 130 -1.34 3.68 -7.73
C GLU A 130 -1.62 2.28 -7.17
N ASN A 131 -2.30 1.45 -7.95
CA ASN A 131 -2.73 0.13 -7.53
C ASN A 131 -2.30 -0.88 -8.58
N ARG A 132 -1.50 -1.87 -8.21
CA ARG A 132 -0.97 -2.84 -9.17
C ARG A 132 -0.99 -4.23 -8.59
N ILE A 133 -1.45 -5.19 -9.40
CA ILE A 133 -1.38 -6.61 -9.08
C ILE A 133 -0.63 -7.34 -10.20
N ILE A 134 0.36 -8.14 -9.81
CA ILE A 134 1.05 -9.06 -10.70
C ILE A 134 0.58 -10.49 -10.42
N ASN A 135 -0.02 -11.12 -11.42
CA ASN A 135 -0.36 -12.53 -11.39
C ASN A 135 0.84 -13.34 -11.90
N ILE A 136 1.35 -14.23 -11.05
CA ILE A 136 2.43 -15.15 -11.45
C ILE A 136 1.83 -16.29 -12.31
N ASN A 137 0.73 -16.88 -11.83
CA ASN A 137 -0.05 -17.88 -12.56
C ASN A 137 -1.36 -17.27 -13.11
N ASP A 138 -2.47 -17.98 -13.06
CA ASP A 138 -3.74 -17.59 -13.69
C ASP A 138 -4.77 -17.14 -12.63
N GLY A 139 -4.27 -16.55 -11.54
CA GLY A 139 -5.06 -15.95 -10.48
C GLY A 139 -6.05 -14.88 -10.95
N LYS A 140 -7.11 -14.70 -10.16
CA LYS A 140 -8.18 -13.73 -10.43
C LYS A 140 -7.95 -12.51 -9.57
N SER A 141 -7.70 -11.38 -10.21
CA SER A 141 -7.42 -10.15 -9.47
C SER A 141 -8.34 -9.04 -9.90
N THR A 142 -8.73 -8.23 -8.93
CA THR A 142 -9.62 -7.10 -9.12
C THR A 142 -9.04 -5.89 -8.43
N ILE A 143 -9.06 -4.75 -9.10
CA ILE A 143 -8.73 -3.46 -8.50
C ILE A 143 -9.91 -2.53 -8.78
N CYS A 144 -10.51 -2.02 -7.71
CA CYS A 144 -11.61 -1.07 -7.74
C CYS A 144 -11.15 0.26 -7.12
N PRO A 145 -10.56 1.18 -7.93
CA PRO A 145 -10.17 2.49 -7.45
C PRO A 145 -11.34 3.47 -7.57
N ASN A 146 -11.69 4.14 -6.48
CA ASN A 146 -12.79 5.08 -6.37
C ASN A 146 -12.28 6.45 -5.92
N LEU A 147 -12.78 7.51 -6.54
CA LEU A 147 -12.52 8.89 -6.15
C LEU A 147 -13.86 9.60 -5.91
N LEU A 148 -14.13 9.93 -4.65
CA LEU A 148 -15.31 10.64 -4.19
C LEU A 148 -14.90 12.08 -3.85
N ILE A 149 -14.84 12.93 -4.88
CA ILE A 149 -14.32 14.29 -4.77
C ILE A 149 -15.47 15.28 -4.92
N ASP A 150 -15.79 15.99 -3.85
CA ASP A 150 -16.81 17.05 -3.80
C ASP A 150 -16.17 18.45 -3.64
N SER A 151 -14.97 18.65 -4.17
CA SER A 151 -14.29 19.95 -4.16
C SER A 151 -13.67 20.29 -5.51
N TYR A 152 -13.60 21.59 -5.81
CA TYR A 152 -13.06 22.14 -7.06
C TYR A 152 -11.54 22.41 -7.00
N ASP A 153 -10.98 22.57 -5.81
CA ASP A 153 -9.57 22.96 -5.62
C ASP A 153 -8.75 21.78 -5.10
N VAL A 154 -8.79 20.68 -5.85
CA VAL A 154 -8.16 19.40 -5.50
C VAL A 154 -7.54 18.80 -6.75
N VAL A 155 -6.34 18.24 -6.61
CA VAL A 155 -5.73 17.39 -7.63
C VAL A 155 -5.93 15.94 -7.22
N SER A 156 -6.56 15.14 -8.08
CA SER A 156 -6.72 13.72 -7.82
C SER A 156 -6.29 12.88 -9.01
N SER A 157 -5.65 11.75 -8.73
CA SER A 157 -5.23 10.79 -9.74
C SER A 157 -5.37 9.37 -9.21
N HIS A 158 -5.72 8.44 -10.11
CA HIS A 158 -5.74 7.02 -9.82
C HIS A 158 -5.23 6.21 -11.01
N ALA A 159 -4.40 5.21 -10.72
CA ALA A 159 -3.91 4.24 -11.67
C ALA A 159 -4.19 2.82 -11.16
N ALA A 160 -4.57 1.94 -12.08
CA ALA A 160 -4.81 0.53 -11.80
C ALA A 160 -4.18 -0.33 -12.89
N TYR A 161 -3.42 -1.36 -12.51
CA TYR A 161 -2.83 -2.32 -13.44
C TYR A 161 -2.93 -3.75 -12.89
N ILE A 162 -3.37 -4.67 -13.73
CA ILE A 162 -3.35 -6.11 -13.45
C ILE A 162 -2.68 -6.80 -14.63
N GLY A 163 -1.65 -7.60 -14.37
CA GLY A 163 -0.94 -8.26 -15.45
C GLY A 163 0.13 -9.22 -14.96
N LYS A 164 1.04 -9.57 -15.86
CA LYS A 164 2.22 -10.39 -15.58
C LYS A 164 3.47 -9.53 -15.79
N PHE A 165 4.62 -9.97 -15.27
CA PHE A 165 5.88 -9.33 -15.66
C PHE A 165 6.13 -9.46 -17.17
N SER A 166 6.78 -8.46 -17.75
CA SER A 166 7.10 -8.46 -19.18
C SER A 166 8.03 -9.63 -19.54
N ASP A 167 7.62 -10.41 -20.54
CA ASP A 167 8.43 -11.50 -21.08
C ASP A 167 9.76 -11.01 -21.66
N ASP A 168 9.79 -9.79 -22.23
CA ASP A 168 11.02 -9.18 -22.76
C ASP A 168 12.02 -8.88 -21.64
N VAL A 169 11.54 -8.38 -20.50
CA VAL A 169 12.38 -8.12 -19.33
C VAL A 169 12.91 -9.42 -18.74
N LEU A 170 12.05 -10.45 -18.63
CA LEU A 170 12.46 -11.78 -18.19
C LEU A 170 13.51 -12.39 -19.13
N PHE A 171 13.25 -12.34 -20.44
CA PHE A 171 14.19 -12.81 -21.46
C PHE A 171 15.52 -12.05 -21.38
N TYR A 172 15.48 -10.73 -21.20
CA TYR A 172 16.69 -9.92 -21.06
C TYR A 172 17.53 -10.35 -19.85
N LEU A 173 16.93 -10.50 -18.66
CA LEU A 173 17.63 -10.98 -17.46
C LEU A 173 18.22 -12.37 -17.69
N MET A 174 17.44 -13.27 -18.31
CA MET A 174 17.89 -14.62 -18.64
C MET A 174 19.05 -14.66 -19.65
N SER A 175 19.06 -13.75 -20.63
CA SER A 175 20.17 -13.59 -21.58
C SER A 175 21.49 -13.19 -20.91
N LYS A 176 21.43 -12.62 -19.70
CA LYS A 176 22.60 -12.28 -18.87
C LYS A 176 23.03 -13.43 -17.94
N GLY A 177 22.46 -14.63 -18.11
CA GLY A 177 22.80 -15.82 -17.32
C GLY A 177 22.05 -15.94 -15.99
N ILE A 178 21.08 -15.05 -15.73
CA ILE A 178 20.22 -15.14 -14.54
C ILE A 178 19.14 -16.17 -14.81
N ASN A 179 19.06 -17.24 -14.01
CA ASN A 179 18.00 -18.24 -14.23
C ASN A 179 16.60 -17.63 -14.01
N LYS A 180 15.57 -18.23 -14.62
CA LYS A 180 14.18 -17.71 -14.58
C LYS A 180 13.70 -17.44 -13.15
N LYS A 181 13.94 -18.37 -12.21
CA LYS A 181 13.54 -18.20 -10.81
C LYS A 181 14.14 -16.93 -10.20
N LYS A 182 15.44 -16.74 -10.36
CA LYS A 182 16.14 -15.56 -9.84
C LYS A 182 15.71 -14.27 -10.54
N ALA A 183 15.39 -14.32 -11.84
CA ALA A 183 14.85 -13.17 -12.55
C ALA A 183 13.48 -12.74 -11.99
N TYR A 184 12.57 -13.68 -11.74
CA TYR A 184 11.30 -13.39 -11.07
C TYR A 184 11.50 -12.84 -9.66
N GLU A 185 12.38 -13.45 -8.85
CA GLU A 185 12.71 -12.96 -7.51
C GLU A 185 13.13 -11.48 -7.55
N LEU A 186 14.03 -11.10 -8.47
CA LEU A 186 14.49 -9.73 -8.61
C LEU A 186 13.38 -8.76 -9.03
N LEU A 187 12.51 -9.18 -9.95
CA LEU A 187 11.39 -8.35 -10.41
C LEU A 187 10.34 -8.17 -9.31
N ILE A 188 10.02 -9.23 -8.56
CA ILE A 188 9.09 -9.16 -7.43
C ILE A 188 9.65 -8.27 -6.33
N LEU A 189 10.93 -8.44 -5.97
CA LEU A 189 11.57 -7.58 -4.97
C LEU A 189 11.60 -6.11 -5.41
N SER A 190 11.90 -5.84 -6.69
CA SER A 190 11.86 -4.48 -7.22
C SER A 190 10.45 -3.88 -7.25
N PHE A 191 9.42 -4.72 -7.29
CA PHE A 191 8.02 -4.30 -7.37
C PHE A 191 7.41 -4.05 -5.97
N LEU A 192 7.75 -4.89 -4.98
CA LEU A 192 7.19 -4.83 -3.62
C LEU A 192 8.03 -4.04 -2.62
N LEU A 193 9.27 -3.66 -2.96
CA LEU A 193 10.15 -2.92 -2.05
C LEU A 193 10.28 -1.46 -2.49
N PRO A 194 9.47 -0.54 -1.93
CA PRO A 194 9.56 0.87 -2.25
C PRO A 194 10.90 1.48 -1.80
N GLU A 195 11.26 2.62 -2.37
CA GLU A 195 12.46 3.36 -1.96
C GLU A 195 12.36 3.80 -0.49
N GLY A 196 13.47 3.74 0.25
CA GLY A 196 13.53 4.15 1.66
C GLY A 196 13.10 3.07 2.67
N ILE A 197 12.57 1.92 2.23
CA ILE A 197 12.22 0.82 3.14
C ILE A 197 13.47 0.17 3.73
N GLU A 198 13.49 -0.01 5.06
CA GLU A 198 14.59 -0.70 5.74
C GLU A 198 14.40 -2.22 5.64
N LYS A 199 15.30 -2.88 4.91
CA LYS A 199 15.19 -4.33 4.64
C LYS A 199 15.23 -5.19 5.91
N GLU A 200 15.92 -4.73 6.96
CA GLU A 200 16.01 -5.42 8.25
C GLU A 200 14.63 -5.53 8.93
N LYS A 201 13.76 -4.53 8.74
CA LYS A 201 12.40 -4.51 9.30
C LYS A 201 11.48 -5.54 8.66
N ILE A 202 11.73 -5.87 7.40
CA ILE A 202 10.87 -6.72 6.57
C ILE A 202 11.54 -8.02 6.13
N GLU A 203 12.56 -8.49 6.86
CA GLU A 203 13.34 -9.68 6.50
C GLU A 203 12.47 -10.91 6.25
N ASN A 204 11.48 -11.13 7.13
CA ASN A 204 10.55 -12.25 6.99
C ASN A 204 9.74 -12.16 5.69
N PHE A 205 9.26 -10.97 5.33
CA PHE A 205 8.54 -10.75 4.08
C PHE A 205 9.44 -10.99 2.86
N ILE A 206 10.69 -10.51 2.90
CA ILE A 206 11.69 -10.77 1.85
C ILE A 206 11.98 -12.27 1.72
N LEU A 207 12.04 -13.01 2.83
CA LEU A 207 12.23 -14.46 2.81
C LEU A 207 11.06 -15.19 2.14
N GLU A 208 9.82 -14.75 2.34
CA GLU A 208 8.66 -15.30 1.64
C GLU A 208 8.71 -15.04 0.13
N VAL A 209 9.07 -13.82 -0.28
CA VAL A 209 9.26 -13.48 -1.70
C VAL A 209 10.27 -14.41 -2.39
N LYS A 210 11.35 -14.80 -1.69
CA LYS A 210 12.38 -15.70 -2.23
C LYS A 210 11.90 -17.15 -2.44
N LYS A 211 10.75 -17.53 -1.89
CA LYS A 211 10.17 -18.87 -2.05
C LYS A 211 9.35 -19.01 -3.33
N ILE A 212 8.85 -17.90 -3.88
CA ILE A 212 8.18 -17.82 -5.20
C ILE A 212 9.13 -18.31 -6.29
#